data_AF-A0A250JSN4-F1
#
_entry.id   AF-A0A250JSN4-F1
#
_cell.length_a   1.000
_cell.length_b   1.000
_cell.length_c   1.000
_cell.angle_alpha   90.00
_cell.angle_beta   90.00
_cell.angle_gamma   90.00
#
_symmetry.space_group_name_H-M   'P 1'
#
loop_
_entity.id
_entity.type
_entity.pdbx_description
1 polymer ?
#
loop_
_entity_poly.entity_id
_entity_poly.type
_entity_poly.pdbx_seq_one_letter_code
_entity_poly.pdbx_strand_id
1 'polypeptide(L)'
;MNRTVLFLSLAGGLALTALVLGLPQLGTPPPREPVVVADPIRPTPPPAPPVVPATSGSLTLTSRLSHPYVPTGTSELFATFDLTGAEVPGAQRSPVNLALVIDRSGSMSGYKLAQAKQAARHLIGLLGDADRLAIIHYGSDVKSLPSLQATAANRERMFQYVDGIWDEGGTNIGAGLSAGRYQLSAAQQAYGVNRLILMSDGQPTEGLTSDEELTRMARELRAAGITLSAIGVGTDFNEDLMQSFAEYGAGAYGFLEDAAQLATLFQKDLQQAGTTVARGVTLTFTLPPGTSLGEVLGYRASQSGNQVHVALPDFSAGQLERVVARLNVTGDTVGQTVRVVDLKLAYTDLIRDAQVANAASLTSVVTNRREEVLARQDREATVYAARARSAVNMQKAAEALSEGRKDEAKLYLQRNQALFDEASAVSGSAAVAADQAEQQAVLDAYDNAEGEEARRSLVKQSKVKALKSFGKLGSTY
;
A
#
# COMPACT_ATOMS: atom_id res chain seq x y z
N MET A 1 -36.56 75.24 17.46
CA MET A 1 -36.56 73.80 17.82
C MET A 1 -35.42 73.13 17.06
N ASN A 2 -34.40 72.70 17.80
CA ASN A 2 -33.29 71.73 17.57
C ASN A 2 -33.00 71.15 16.17
N ARG A 3 -31.78 70.82 15.71
CA ARG A 3 -30.33 71.02 16.06
C ARG A 3 -29.60 70.05 15.09
N THR A 4 -28.97 70.47 13.99
CA THR A 4 -27.53 70.75 13.79
C THR A 4 -26.56 69.59 14.14
N VAL A 5 -25.97 68.96 13.10
CA VAL A 5 -24.70 68.21 13.12
C VAL A 5 -24.00 68.38 11.76
N LEU A 6 -22.75 68.86 11.76
CA LEU A 6 -21.60 68.54 10.86
C LEU A 6 -20.54 69.66 11.05
N PHE A 7 -19.37 69.40 11.64
CA PHE A 7 -18.10 68.94 11.05
C PHE A 7 -17.27 69.98 10.25
N LEU A 8 -16.12 70.30 10.86
CA LEU A 8 -14.76 70.52 10.31
C LEU A 8 -14.37 71.70 9.40
N SER A 9 -13.03 71.96 9.45
CA SER A 9 -12.17 72.90 8.70
C SER A 9 -11.94 74.25 9.38
N LEU A 10 -10.80 74.96 9.32
CA LEU A 10 -9.53 74.86 8.59
C LEU A 10 -8.53 75.91 9.21
N ALA A 11 -7.22 75.68 9.06
CA ALA A 11 -6.15 76.66 8.74
C ALA A 11 -5.67 77.81 9.68
N GLY A 12 -4.35 78.06 9.57
CA GLY A 12 -3.63 79.32 9.83
C GLY A 12 -2.45 79.13 10.78
N GLY A 13 -1.19 79.55 10.54
CA GLY A 13 -0.54 80.32 9.48
C GLY A 13 0.85 80.81 10.00
N LEU A 14 1.88 80.59 9.18
CA LEU A 14 3.25 81.17 9.09
C LEU A 14 3.83 82.23 10.08
N ALA A 15 5.05 81.90 10.57
CA ALA A 15 6.36 82.62 10.53
C ALA A 15 6.55 84.08 11.04
N LEU A 16 7.57 84.32 11.90
CA LEU A 16 8.83 85.05 11.56
C LEU A 16 9.89 85.12 12.72
N THR A 17 11.14 84.81 12.35
CA THR A 17 12.47 85.41 12.71
C THR A 17 13.04 85.53 14.14
N ALA A 18 14.15 84.79 14.33
CA ALA A 18 15.52 85.19 14.74
C ALA A 18 15.83 85.86 16.10
N LEU A 19 16.64 85.19 16.93
CA LEU A 19 17.82 85.79 17.58
C LEU A 19 18.85 84.71 18.02
N VAL A 20 20.10 84.92 17.62
CA VAL A 20 21.31 84.15 17.93
C VAL A 20 21.84 84.56 19.30
N LEU A 21 22.16 83.62 20.19
CA LEU A 21 23.18 83.78 21.23
C LEU A 21 23.80 82.41 21.58
N GLY A 22 25.13 82.36 21.57
CA GLY A 22 25.94 81.14 21.57
C GLY A 22 26.06 80.42 22.89
N LEU A 23 26.21 79.10 22.78
CA LEU A 23 26.71 78.20 23.82
C LEU A 23 27.79 77.28 23.20
N PRO A 24 28.85 76.94 23.94
CA PRO A 24 29.98 76.16 23.42
C PRO A 24 29.57 74.72 23.09
N GLN A 25 30.05 74.21 21.94
CA GLN A 25 29.87 72.81 21.59
C GLN A 25 30.70 71.91 22.52
N LEU A 26 30.02 71.04 23.27
CA LEU A 26 30.65 69.86 23.87
C LEU A 26 31.01 68.90 22.74
N GLY A 27 32.29 68.55 22.61
CA GLY A 27 32.78 67.60 21.63
C GLY A 27 32.04 66.27 21.72
N THR A 28 31.70 65.72 20.55
CA THR A 28 31.11 64.39 20.44
C THR A 28 32.10 63.33 20.96
N PRO A 29 31.67 62.37 21.81
CA PRO A 29 32.51 61.23 22.14
C PRO A 29 32.80 60.42 20.87
N PRO A 30 33.99 59.78 20.75
CA PRO A 30 34.32 58.99 19.57
C PRO A 30 33.30 57.87 19.37
N PRO A 31 32.99 57.50 18.11
CA PRO A 31 32.09 56.40 17.82
C PRO A 31 32.60 55.12 18.50
N ARG A 32 31.73 54.43 19.25
CA ARG A 32 32.05 53.10 19.78
C ARG A 32 32.36 52.19 18.60
N GLU A 33 33.53 51.57 18.61
CA GLU A 33 33.85 50.50 17.67
C GLU A 33 32.75 49.43 17.75
N PRO A 34 32.22 48.96 16.61
CA PRO A 34 31.27 47.87 16.61
C PRO A 34 31.94 46.65 17.23
N VAL A 35 31.42 46.20 18.37
CA VAL A 35 31.73 44.88 18.91
C VAL A 35 31.29 43.88 17.86
N VAL A 36 32.24 43.27 17.16
CA VAL A 36 31.99 42.09 16.32
C VAL A 36 31.62 40.98 17.29
N VAL A 37 30.32 40.80 17.51
CA VAL A 37 29.79 39.58 18.10
C VAL A 37 30.13 38.49 17.09
N ALA A 38 31.11 37.66 17.39
CA ALA A 38 31.36 36.46 16.61
C ALA A 38 30.03 35.71 16.49
N ASP A 39 29.59 35.45 15.27
CA ASP A 39 28.43 34.60 15.02
C ASP A 39 28.60 33.34 15.89
N PRO A 40 27.59 32.94 16.69
CA PRO A 40 27.68 31.68 17.40
C PRO A 40 27.99 30.61 16.36
N ILE A 41 29.12 29.91 16.54
CA ILE A 41 29.56 28.82 15.68
C ILE A 41 28.35 27.92 15.50
N ARG A 42 27.67 28.00 14.36
CA ARG A 42 26.57 27.10 14.05
C ARG A 42 27.25 25.74 13.96
N PRO A 43 26.96 24.78 14.86
CA PRO A 43 27.50 23.44 14.69
C PRO A 43 27.12 23.00 13.28
N THR A 44 28.11 22.57 12.51
CA THR A 44 27.88 22.01 11.18
C THR A 44 26.79 20.95 11.31
N PRO A 45 25.73 21.01 10.50
CA PRO A 45 24.64 20.06 10.61
C PRO A 45 25.22 18.64 10.53
N PRO A 46 24.84 17.74 11.44
CA PRO A 46 25.21 16.34 11.30
C PRO A 46 24.79 15.88 9.90
N PRO A 47 25.62 15.07 9.22
CA PRO A 47 25.29 14.58 7.89
C PRO A 47 23.88 13.96 7.93
N ALA A 48 23.08 14.24 6.91
CA ALA A 48 21.79 13.59 6.76
C ALA A 48 22.01 12.06 6.89
N PRO A 49 21.21 11.34 7.69
CA PRO A 49 21.38 9.90 7.77
C PRO A 49 21.29 9.33 6.36
N PRO A 50 22.22 8.45 5.98
CA PRO A 50 22.32 7.99 4.61
C PRO A 50 21.01 7.32 4.21
N VAL A 51 20.46 7.72 3.06
CA VAL A 51 19.63 6.81 2.27
C VAL A 51 20.58 5.71 1.83
N VAL A 52 20.40 4.49 2.36
CA VAL A 52 21.27 3.35 2.03
C VAL A 52 20.57 2.53 0.94
N PRO A 53 20.87 2.75 -0.35
CA PRO A 53 20.47 1.80 -1.38
C PRO A 53 21.35 0.55 -1.24
N ALA A 54 20.80 -0.51 -0.66
CA ALA A 54 21.44 -1.82 -0.69
C ALA A 54 21.13 -2.46 -2.05
N THR A 55 22.00 -2.23 -3.04
CA THR A 55 21.79 -2.70 -4.41
C THR A 55 22.67 -3.91 -4.72
N SER A 56 22.08 -5.09 -4.53
CA SER A 56 22.48 -6.27 -5.28
C SER A 56 21.22 -7.04 -5.71
N GLY A 57 21.21 -7.53 -6.95
CA GLY A 57 20.12 -8.30 -7.55
C GLY A 57 19.05 -7.47 -8.26
N SER A 58 17.90 -8.11 -8.53
CA SER A 58 16.76 -7.58 -9.30
C SER A 58 15.79 -6.70 -8.50
N LEU A 59 16.01 -6.51 -7.19
CA LEU A 59 15.25 -5.59 -6.35
C LEU A 59 16.11 -4.44 -5.83
N THR A 60 15.58 -3.24 -5.89
CA THR A 60 16.14 -2.06 -5.21
C THR A 60 15.34 -1.79 -3.94
N LEU A 61 16.03 -1.70 -2.80
CA LEU A 61 15.45 -1.30 -1.51
C LEU A 61 15.85 0.14 -1.19
N THR A 62 14.87 1.03 -1.03
CA THR A 62 15.07 2.38 -0.51
C THR A 62 14.39 2.51 0.85
N SER A 63 15.16 2.86 1.88
CA SER A 63 14.67 2.93 3.26
C SER A 63 14.80 4.35 3.83
N ARG A 64 13.77 4.83 4.54
CA ARG A 64 13.75 6.17 5.16
C ARG A 64 13.19 6.12 6.57
N LEU A 65 13.54 7.11 7.39
CA LEU A 65 12.92 7.39 8.68
C LEU A 65 12.21 8.74 8.63
N SER A 66 10.99 8.84 9.14
CA SER A 66 10.29 10.12 9.24
C SER A 66 11.02 11.12 10.15
N HIS A 67 11.73 10.61 11.17
CA HIS A 67 12.47 11.41 12.15
C HIS A 67 13.95 11.00 12.18
N PRO A 68 14.80 11.63 11.34
CA PRO A 68 16.25 11.44 11.40
C PRO A 68 16.87 12.00 12.69
N TYR A 69 16.12 12.84 13.42
CA TYR A 69 16.43 13.31 14.76
C TYR A 69 15.28 12.99 15.70
N VAL A 70 15.57 12.53 16.92
CA VAL A 70 14.58 12.24 17.96
C VAL A 70 14.90 12.99 19.24
N PRO A 71 13.90 13.41 20.03
CA PRO A 71 14.15 13.96 21.36
C PRO A 71 14.69 12.90 22.34
N THR A 72 15.24 13.35 23.47
CA THR A 72 15.54 12.46 24.59
C THR A 72 14.26 11.82 25.13
N GLY A 73 14.34 10.55 25.52
CA GLY A 73 13.18 9.73 25.91
C GLY A 73 12.61 8.93 24.74
N THR A 74 11.41 8.39 24.94
CA THR A 74 10.72 7.57 23.93
C THR A 74 9.95 8.45 22.95
N SER A 75 10.19 8.23 21.67
CA SER A 75 9.53 8.93 20.56
C SER A 75 8.96 7.93 19.56
N GLU A 76 7.79 8.25 19.01
CA GLU A 76 7.23 7.51 17.89
C GLU A 76 7.81 8.05 16.58
N LEU A 77 8.20 7.15 15.67
CA LEU A 77 8.58 7.47 14.30
C LEU A 77 8.10 6.39 13.33
N PHE A 78 8.26 6.67 12.04
CA PHE A 78 7.91 5.74 10.96
C PHE A 78 9.15 5.41 10.16
N ALA A 79 9.32 4.11 9.87
CA ALA A 79 10.27 3.64 8.89
C ALA A 79 9.52 3.22 7.62
N THR A 80 9.98 3.67 6.46
CA THR A 80 9.39 3.32 5.17
C THR A 80 10.41 2.55 4.33
N PHE A 81 9.93 1.53 3.62
CA PHE A 81 10.73 0.63 2.81
C PHE A 81 10.08 0.47 1.45
N ASP A 82 10.69 1.09 0.44
CA ASP A 82 10.27 0.98 -0.96
C ASP A 82 11.08 -0.11 -1.62
N LEU A 83 10.39 -1.13 -2.11
CA LEU A 83 10.97 -2.19 -2.92
C LEU A 83 10.53 -2.00 -4.35
N THR A 84 11.49 -1.89 -5.27
CA THR A 84 11.21 -1.74 -6.70
C THR A 84 11.87 -2.85 -7.49
N GLY A 85 11.08 -3.55 -8.31
CA GLY A 85 11.57 -4.50 -9.28
C GLY A 85 12.37 -3.81 -10.38
N ALA A 86 13.55 -4.33 -10.71
CA ALA A 86 14.38 -3.80 -11.77
C ALA A 86 13.62 -3.76 -13.09
N GLU A 87 13.71 -2.63 -13.80
CA GLU A 87 13.23 -2.54 -15.17
C GLU A 87 14.04 -3.49 -16.05
N VAL A 88 13.34 -4.20 -16.94
CA VAL A 88 13.97 -5.09 -17.92
C VAL A 88 13.60 -4.58 -19.31
N PRO A 89 14.43 -3.71 -19.92
CA PRO A 89 14.15 -3.13 -21.23
C PRO A 89 13.97 -4.22 -22.29
N GLY A 90 12.85 -4.19 -23.00
CA GLY A 90 12.56 -5.16 -24.06
C GLY A 90 12.17 -6.56 -23.55
N ALA A 91 11.91 -6.73 -22.25
CA ALA A 91 11.37 -7.97 -21.72
C ALA A 91 10.07 -8.34 -22.44
N GLN A 92 10.10 -9.46 -23.15
CA GLN A 92 8.88 -10.08 -23.65
C GLN A 92 8.22 -10.86 -22.51
N ARG A 93 6.90 -10.73 -22.41
CA ARG A 93 6.08 -11.48 -21.45
C ARG A 93 6.37 -12.97 -21.61
N SER A 94 6.90 -13.60 -20.58
CA SER A 94 7.07 -15.06 -20.56
C SER A 94 5.71 -15.75 -20.69
N PRO A 95 5.60 -16.86 -21.45
CA PRO A 95 4.39 -17.65 -21.48
C PRO A 95 3.98 -18.08 -20.08
N VAL A 96 2.68 -18.06 -19.80
CA VAL A 96 2.14 -18.40 -18.48
C VAL A 96 1.38 -19.73 -18.52
N ASN A 97 1.47 -20.47 -17.43
CA ASN A 97 0.65 -21.66 -17.17
C ASN A 97 -0.41 -21.29 -16.11
N LEU A 98 -1.67 -21.25 -16.53
CA LEU A 98 -2.78 -20.75 -15.71
C LEU A 98 -3.80 -21.84 -15.38
N ALA A 99 -4.33 -21.76 -14.17
CA ALA A 99 -5.57 -22.43 -13.77
C ALA A 99 -6.58 -21.36 -13.35
N LEU A 100 -7.69 -21.29 -14.08
CA LEU A 100 -8.84 -20.47 -13.70
C LEU A 100 -9.81 -21.36 -12.92
N VAL A 101 -10.08 -21.01 -11.67
CA VAL A 101 -10.96 -21.77 -10.76
C VAL A 101 -12.19 -20.91 -10.47
N ILE A 102 -13.35 -21.35 -10.94
CA ILE A 102 -14.61 -20.61 -10.90
C ILE A 102 -15.59 -21.29 -9.94
N ASP A 103 -16.05 -20.53 -8.96
CA ASP A 103 -17.16 -20.92 -8.10
C ASP A 103 -18.47 -20.92 -8.89
N ARG A 104 -19.23 -22.00 -8.78
CA ARG A 104 -20.58 -22.13 -9.35
C ARG A 104 -21.59 -22.57 -8.29
N SER A 105 -21.33 -22.30 -7.02
CA SER A 105 -22.30 -22.54 -5.95
C SER A 105 -23.61 -21.78 -6.19
N GLY A 106 -24.69 -22.17 -5.50
CA GLY A 106 -25.99 -21.50 -5.66
C GLY A 106 -25.98 -19.99 -5.35
N SER A 107 -25.05 -19.52 -4.50
CA SER A 107 -24.88 -18.10 -4.19
C SER A 107 -24.26 -17.30 -5.34
N MET A 108 -23.66 -17.97 -6.32
CA MET A 108 -23.17 -17.39 -7.58
C MET A 108 -24.28 -17.25 -8.64
N SER A 109 -25.51 -17.71 -8.38
CA SER A 109 -26.60 -17.67 -9.35
C SER A 109 -26.88 -16.27 -9.94
N GLY A 110 -27.40 -16.25 -11.16
CA GLY A 110 -27.80 -15.03 -11.86
C GLY A 110 -26.62 -14.14 -12.22
N TYR A 111 -26.60 -12.90 -11.70
CA TYR A 111 -25.65 -11.86 -12.11
C TYR A 111 -24.20 -12.22 -11.81
N LYS A 112 -23.91 -12.82 -10.64
CA LYS A 112 -22.53 -13.13 -10.23
C LYS A 112 -21.84 -14.11 -11.18
N LEU A 113 -22.48 -15.24 -11.49
CA LEU A 113 -21.96 -16.23 -12.42
C LEU A 113 -21.87 -15.66 -13.84
N ALA A 114 -22.84 -14.83 -14.26
CA ALA A 114 -22.76 -14.15 -15.55
C ALA A 114 -21.51 -13.25 -15.64
N GLN A 115 -21.22 -12.48 -14.59
CA GLN A 115 -20.01 -11.66 -14.50
C GLN A 115 -18.74 -12.52 -14.48
N ALA A 116 -18.70 -13.59 -13.69
CA ALA A 116 -17.55 -14.49 -13.62
C ALA A 116 -17.27 -15.15 -15.00
N LYS A 117 -18.31 -15.56 -15.72
CA LYS A 117 -18.20 -16.09 -17.09
C LYS A 117 -17.70 -15.02 -18.06
N GLN A 118 -18.22 -13.80 -18.00
CA GLN A 118 -17.74 -12.70 -18.85
C GLN A 118 -16.27 -12.37 -18.57
N ALA A 119 -15.88 -12.30 -17.30
CA ALA A 119 -14.50 -12.14 -16.85
C ALA A 119 -13.58 -13.26 -17.37
N ALA A 120 -14.01 -14.52 -17.26
CA ALA A 120 -13.30 -15.68 -17.78
C ALA A 120 -13.10 -15.59 -19.31
N ARG A 121 -14.12 -15.16 -20.05
CA ARG A 121 -14.02 -14.93 -21.51
C ARG A 121 -13.02 -13.83 -21.84
N HIS A 122 -13.02 -12.72 -21.11
CA HIS A 122 -12.02 -11.67 -21.27
C HIS A 122 -10.60 -12.20 -21.02
N LEU A 123 -10.40 -12.98 -19.95
CA LEU A 123 -9.11 -13.60 -19.67
C LEU A 123 -8.64 -14.51 -20.82
N ILE A 124 -9.52 -15.38 -21.34
CA ILE A 124 -9.21 -16.26 -22.49
C ILE A 124 -8.80 -15.44 -23.71
N GLY A 125 -9.42 -14.27 -23.94
CA GLY A 125 -9.07 -13.36 -25.04
C GLY A 125 -7.69 -12.71 -24.88
N LEU A 126 -7.21 -12.51 -23.65
CA LEU A 126 -5.93 -11.86 -23.36
C LEU A 126 -4.71 -12.80 -23.48
N LEU A 127 -4.93 -14.12 -23.51
CA LEU A 127 -3.84 -15.08 -23.59
C LEU A 127 -3.08 -14.95 -24.91
N GLY A 128 -1.79 -15.26 -24.91
CA GLY A 128 -1.00 -15.53 -26.11
C GLY A 128 -1.04 -17.01 -26.46
N ASP A 129 -0.74 -17.37 -27.71
CA ASP A 129 -0.83 -18.76 -28.18
C ASP A 129 0.12 -19.74 -27.46
N ALA A 130 1.21 -19.21 -26.87
CA ALA A 130 2.15 -19.96 -26.06
C ALA A 130 1.67 -20.18 -24.60
N ASP A 131 0.66 -19.43 -24.14
CA ASP A 131 0.09 -19.58 -22.80
C ASP A 131 -0.74 -20.86 -22.71
N ARG A 132 -0.86 -21.40 -21.50
CA ARG A 132 -1.75 -22.51 -21.19
C ARG A 132 -2.82 -22.09 -20.19
N LEU A 133 -4.01 -22.64 -20.37
CA LEU A 133 -5.12 -22.46 -19.46
C LEU A 133 -5.80 -23.80 -19.18
N ALA A 134 -5.91 -24.13 -17.90
CA ALA A 134 -6.91 -25.06 -17.39
C ALA A 134 -8.09 -24.26 -16.83
N ILE A 135 -9.30 -24.77 -17.02
CA ILE A 135 -10.51 -24.15 -16.47
C ILE A 135 -11.16 -25.16 -15.55
N ILE A 136 -11.32 -24.79 -14.30
CA ILE A 136 -11.92 -25.60 -13.25
C ILE A 136 -13.15 -24.85 -12.80
N HIS A 137 -14.27 -25.54 -12.65
CA HIS A 137 -15.41 -24.99 -11.94
C HIS A 137 -15.86 -25.95 -10.84
N TYR A 138 -16.23 -25.40 -9.69
CA TYR A 138 -16.52 -26.19 -8.50
C TYR A 138 -17.82 -25.73 -7.83
N GLY A 139 -18.52 -26.71 -7.27
CA GLY A 139 -19.62 -26.54 -6.33
C GLY A 139 -19.45 -27.58 -5.22
N SER A 140 -20.42 -28.49 -5.06
CA SER A 140 -20.24 -29.73 -4.30
C SER A 140 -19.30 -30.71 -5.00
N ASP A 141 -19.27 -30.72 -6.33
CA ASP A 141 -18.33 -31.47 -7.16
C ASP A 141 -17.45 -30.53 -8.01
N VAL A 142 -16.33 -31.08 -8.49
CA VAL A 142 -15.34 -30.37 -9.30
C VAL A 142 -15.32 -30.93 -10.71
N LYS A 143 -15.41 -30.05 -11.71
CA LYS A 143 -15.22 -30.39 -13.13
C LYS A 143 -14.09 -29.54 -13.70
N SER A 144 -13.36 -30.10 -14.67
CA SER A 144 -12.25 -29.38 -15.29
C SER A 144 -12.13 -29.63 -16.79
N LEU A 145 -11.81 -28.56 -17.53
CA LEU A 145 -11.16 -28.61 -18.82
C LEU A 145 -9.65 -28.70 -18.57
N PRO A 146 -8.97 -29.75 -19.05
CA PRO A 146 -7.53 -29.91 -18.86
C PRO A 146 -6.71 -28.72 -19.36
N SER A 147 -5.49 -28.57 -18.86
CA SER A 147 -4.57 -27.51 -19.32
C SER A 147 -4.26 -27.63 -20.81
N LEU A 148 -4.71 -26.65 -21.60
CA LEU A 148 -4.49 -26.56 -23.05
C LEU A 148 -3.74 -25.28 -23.41
N GLN A 149 -2.90 -25.34 -24.45
CA GLN A 149 -2.35 -24.12 -25.06
C GLN A 149 -3.47 -23.29 -25.68
N ALA A 150 -3.40 -21.97 -25.58
CA ALA A 150 -4.42 -21.04 -26.05
C ALA A 150 -4.39 -20.82 -27.59
N THR A 151 -4.29 -21.88 -28.37
CA THR A 151 -4.44 -21.81 -29.84
C THR A 151 -5.86 -21.40 -30.22
N ALA A 152 -6.06 -20.87 -31.43
CA ALA A 152 -7.39 -20.45 -31.90
C ALA A 152 -8.48 -21.53 -31.72
N ALA A 153 -8.18 -22.79 -32.06
CA ALA A 153 -9.11 -23.91 -31.88
C ALA A 153 -9.38 -24.25 -30.40
N ASN A 154 -8.37 -24.13 -29.54
CA ASN A 154 -8.54 -24.39 -28.11
C ASN A 154 -9.27 -23.26 -27.39
N ARG A 155 -9.10 -22.00 -27.81
CA ARG A 155 -9.86 -20.87 -27.26
C ARG A 155 -11.36 -21.05 -27.47
N GLU A 156 -11.76 -21.52 -28.65
CA GLU A 156 -13.17 -21.83 -28.90
C GLU A 156 -13.70 -22.89 -27.94
N ARG A 157 -12.91 -23.95 -27.67
CA ARG A 157 -13.26 -24.97 -26.67
C ARG A 157 -13.34 -24.38 -25.25
N MET A 158 -12.43 -23.47 -24.89
CA MET A 158 -12.44 -22.79 -23.60
C MET A 158 -13.69 -21.90 -23.44
N PHE A 159 -14.06 -21.14 -24.48
CA PHE A 159 -15.28 -20.33 -24.48
C PHE A 159 -16.53 -21.20 -24.30
N GLN A 160 -16.65 -22.28 -25.08
CA GLN A 160 -17.77 -23.22 -24.96
C GLN A 160 -17.84 -23.87 -23.57
N TYR A 161 -16.69 -24.21 -22.99
CA TYR A 161 -16.63 -24.78 -21.65
C TYR A 161 -17.10 -23.79 -20.58
N VAL A 162 -16.67 -22.52 -20.66
CA VAL A 162 -17.13 -21.45 -19.76
C VAL A 162 -18.62 -21.19 -19.93
N ASP A 163 -19.10 -21.11 -21.17
CA ASP A 163 -20.51 -20.84 -21.49
C ASP A 163 -21.42 -21.97 -20.96
N GLY A 164 -20.91 -23.19 -20.87
CA GLY A 164 -21.58 -24.36 -20.30
C GLY A 164 -21.61 -24.40 -18.77
N ILE A 165 -21.02 -23.45 -18.04
CA ILE A 165 -21.10 -23.44 -16.57
C ILE A 165 -22.49 -22.95 -16.12
N TRP A 166 -23.13 -23.71 -15.25
CA TRP A 166 -24.36 -23.37 -14.51
C TRP A 166 -24.13 -23.46 -13.00
N ASP A 167 -24.92 -22.72 -12.22
CA ASP A 167 -24.88 -22.74 -10.76
C ASP A 167 -25.51 -24.02 -10.21
N GLU A 168 -24.82 -24.71 -9.30
CA GLU A 168 -25.29 -25.93 -8.63
C GLU A 168 -24.37 -26.29 -7.44
N GLY A 169 -25.01 -26.72 -6.35
CA GLY A 169 -24.32 -27.26 -5.17
C GLY A 169 -23.84 -26.23 -4.17
N GLY A 170 -23.05 -26.71 -3.20
CA GLY A 170 -22.35 -25.92 -2.19
C GLY A 170 -21.02 -25.35 -2.69
N THR A 171 -20.13 -25.03 -1.75
CA THR A 171 -18.89 -24.28 -2.00
C THR A 171 -17.70 -25.01 -1.41
N ASN A 172 -17.06 -25.87 -2.21
CA ASN A 172 -15.86 -26.61 -1.81
C ASN A 172 -14.58 -26.00 -2.39
N ILE A 173 -14.15 -24.87 -1.82
CA ILE A 173 -12.98 -24.10 -2.28
C ILE A 173 -11.72 -24.97 -2.28
N GLY A 174 -11.51 -25.77 -1.23
CA GLY A 174 -10.33 -26.65 -1.11
C GLY A 174 -10.21 -27.65 -2.25
N ALA A 175 -11.33 -28.26 -2.69
CA ALA A 175 -11.34 -29.15 -3.84
C ALA A 175 -11.01 -28.40 -5.15
N GLY A 176 -11.56 -27.20 -5.33
CA GLY A 176 -11.26 -26.34 -6.48
C GLY A 176 -9.77 -25.97 -6.56
N LEU A 177 -9.17 -25.53 -5.45
CA LEU A 177 -7.74 -25.20 -5.36
C LEU A 177 -6.85 -26.41 -5.65
N SER A 178 -7.20 -27.58 -5.10
CA SER A 178 -6.46 -28.83 -5.33
C SER A 178 -6.50 -29.26 -6.79
N ALA A 179 -7.66 -29.17 -7.44
CA ALA A 179 -7.82 -29.48 -8.86
C ALA A 179 -7.03 -28.50 -9.74
N GLY A 180 -7.06 -27.19 -9.41
CA GLY A 180 -6.25 -26.20 -10.11
C GLY A 180 -4.75 -26.49 -10.00
N ARG A 181 -4.26 -26.79 -8.80
CA ARG A 181 -2.86 -27.23 -8.57
C ARG A 181 -2.50 -28.44 -9.42
N TYR A 182 -3.37 -29.46 -9.43
CA TYR A 182 -3.16 -30.67 -10.20
C TYR A 182 -3.03 -30.37 -11.70
N GLN A 183 -3.93 -29.55 -12.26
CA GLN A 183 -3.90 -29.18 -13.68
C GLN A 183 -2.64 -28.38 -14.07
N LEU A 184 -2.10 -27.57 -13.15
CA LEU A 184 -0.85 -26.84 -13.37
C LEU A 184 0.37 -27.75 -13.38
N SER A 185 0.38 -28.81 -12.55
CA SER A 185 1.55 -29.65 -12.30
C SER A 185 2.18 -30.25 -13.57
N ALA A 186 1.36 -30.61 -14.56
CA ALA A 186 1.81 -31.27 -15.79
C ALA A 186 2.74 -30.40 -16.66
N ALA A 187 2.59 -29.08 -16.60
CA ALA A 187 3.40 -28.14 -17.37
C ALA A 187 4.27 -27.24 -16.47
N GLN A 188 4.29 -27.48 -15.16
CA GLN A 188 4.83 -26.55 -14.19
C GLN A 188 6.34 -26.30 -14.36
N GLN A 189 7.10 -27.32 -14.71
CA GLN A 189 8.55 -27.19 -14.95
C GLN A 189 8.87 -26.57 -16.30
N ALA A 190 8.01 -26.77 -17.30
CA ALA A 190 8.18 -26.22 -18.64
C ALA A 190 7.86 -24.71 -18.70
N TYR A 191 7.10 -24.20 -17.72
CA TYR A 191 6.70 -22.80 -17.62
C TYR A 191 7.33 -22.17 -16.38
N GLY A 192 8.08 -21.07 -16.58
CA GLY A 192 8.66 -20.31 -15.47
C GLY A 192 7.61 -19.62 -14.59
N VAL A 193 6.37 -19.48 -15.07
CA VAL A 193 5.29 -18.74 -14.42
C VAL A 193 4.02 -19.60 -14.31
N ASN A 194 3.64 -19.94 -13.08
CA ASN A 194 2.48 -20.77 -12.77
C ASN A 194 1.52 -19.99 -11.87
N ARG A 195 0.26 -19.84 -12.30
CA ARG A 195 -0.72 -19.06 -11.52
C ARG A 195 -2.07 -19.75 -11.46
N LEU A 196 -2.71 -19.59 -10.30
CA LEU A 196 -4.08 -19.96 -10.06
C LEU A 196 -4.87 -18.68 -9.80
N ILE A 197 -5.98 -18.49 -10.52
CA ILE A 197 -6.91 -17.39 -10.32
C ILE A 197 -8.21 -17.98 -9.79
N LEU A 198 -8.59 -17.62 -8.56
CA LEU A 198 -9.85 -18.00 -7.96
C LEU A 198 -10.89 -16.89 -8.17
N MET A 199 -12.05 -17.24 -8.71
CA MET A 199 -13.25 -16.39 -8.74
C MET A 199 -14.32 -17.00 -7.86
N SER A 200 -14.66 -16.36 -6.75
CA SER A 200 -15.61 -16.90 -5.76
C SER A 200 -16.24 -15.79 -4.93
N ASP A 201 -17.37 -16.09 -4.30
CA ASP A 201 -17.88 -15.28 -3.20
C ASP A 201 -17.30 -15.68 -1.82
N GLY A 202 -16.36 -16.62 -1.77
CA GLY A 202 -15.53 -16.89 -0.60
C GLY A 202 -16.27 -17.46 0.61
N GLN A 203 -17.45 -18.06 0.44
CA GLN A 203 -18.22 -18.62 1.55
C GLN A 203 -18.18 -20.16 1.51
N PRO A 204 -17.13 -20.82 2.04
CA PRO A 204 -17.01 -22.27 1.98
C PRO A 204 -18.11 -22.93 2.82
N THR A 205 -18.82 -23.90 2.22
CA THR A 205 -19.92 -24.64 2.87
C THR A 205 -19.71 -26.14 2.90
N GLU A 206 -18.77 -26.66 2.10
CA GLU A 206 -18.44 -28.08 2.00
C GLU A 206 -16.92 -28.31 2.00
N GLY A 207 -16.50 -29.50 2.41
CA GLY A 207 -15.09 -29.85 2.49
C GLY A 207 -14.36 -29.07 3.59
N LEU A 208 -13.28 -28.39 3.23
CA LEU A 208 -12.54 -27.51 4.15
C LEU A 208 -13.25 -26.17 4.25
N THR A 209 -13.82 -25.89 5.42
CA THR A 209 -14.52 -24.63 5.72
C THR A 209 -13.77 -23.73 6.71
N SER A 210 -12.68 -24.23 7.30
CA SER A 210 -11.81 -23.43 8.18
C SER A 210 -10.93 -22.49 7.37
N ASP A 211 -11.00 -21.19 7.68
CA ASP A 211 -10.11 -20.16 7.11
C ASP A 211 -8.63 -20.50 7.33
N GLU A 212 -8.27 -21.11 8.47
CA GLU A 212 -6.88 -21.50 8.76
C GLU A 212 -6.41 -22.62 7.81
N GLU A 213 -7.25 -23.63 7.58
CA GLU A 213 -6.90 -24.73 6.69
C GLU A 213 -6.84 -24.28 5.23
N LEU A 214 -7.76 -23.42 4.81
CA LEU A 214 -7.78 -22.84 3.47
C LEU A 214 -6.57 -21.92 3.25
N THR A 215 -6.22 -21.08 4.21
CA THR A 215 -5.03 -20.23 4.11
C THR A 215 -3.73 -21.03 4.14
N ARG A 216 -3.69 -22.19 4.82
CA ARG A 216 -2.58 -23.15 4.70
C ARG A 216 -2.43 -23.63 3.26
N MET A 217 -3.52 -23.98 2.56
CA MET A 217 -3.44 -24.38 1.15
C MET A 217 -2.86 -23.28 0.25
N ALA A 218 -3.18 -22.01 0.50
CA ALA A 218 -2.57 -20.89 -0.22
C ALA A 218 -1.04 -20.81 0.00
N ARG A 219 -0.57 -21.04 1.23
CA ARG A 219 0.87 -21.13 1.52
C ARG A 219 1.53 -22.31 0.82
N GLU A 220 0.85 -23.46 0.76
CA GLU A 220 1.34 -24.66 0.07
C GLU A 220 1.40 -24.49 -1.45
N LEU A 221 0.47 -23.74 -2.05
CA LEU A 221 0.52 -23.34 -3.47
C LEU A 221 1.73 -22.45 -3.72
N ARG A 222 1.91 -21.41 -2.90
CA ARG A 222 3.07 -20.51 -2.99
C ARG A 222 4.39 -21.28 -2.84
N ALA A 223 4.48 -22.17 -1.84
CA ALA A 223 5.67 -23.00 -1.62
C ALA A 223 5.97 -23.93 -2.81
N ALA A 224 4.93 -24.34 -3.54
CA ALA A 224 5.08 -25.09 -4.78
C ALA A 224 5.43 -24.21 -6.00
N GLY A 225 5.61 -22.89 -5.84
CA GLY A 225 5.88 -21.97 -6.94
C GLY A 225 4.64 -21.60 -7.77
N ILE A 226 3.43 -21.76 -7.20
CA ILE A 226 2.17 -21.36 -7.82
C ILE A 226 1.65 -20.11 -7.10
N THR A 227 1.53 -19.01 -7.83
CA THR A 227 0.92 -17.78 -7.33
C THR A 227 -0.61 -17.93 -7.30
N LEU A 228 -1.26 -17.58 -6.18
CA LEU A 228 -2.72 -17.59 -6.05
C LEU A 228 -3.25 -16.16 -5.99
N SER A 229 -3.97 -15.76 -7.03
CA SER A 229 -4.78 -14.54 -7.06
C SER A 229 -6.24 -14.86 -6.74
N ALA A 230 -6.91 -13.95 -6.02
CA ALA A 230 -8.28 -14.12 -5.55
C ALA A 230 -9.14 -12.93 -5.99
N ILE A 231 -10.23 -13.24 -6.67
CA ILE A 231 -11.19 -12.30 -7.21
C ILE A 231 -12.54 -12.56 -6.55
N GLY A 232 -12.96 -11.64 -5.68
CA GLY A 232 -14.30 -11.66 -5.10
C GLY A 232 -15.36 -11.40 -6.17
N VAL A 233 -16.52 -12.04 -6.09
CA VAL A 233 -17.65 -11.81 -7.01
C VAL A 233 -18.92 -11.44 -6.24
N GLY A 234 -19.61 -10.38 -6.66
CA GLY A 234 -20.80 -9.83 -5.98
C GLY A 234 -20.53 -9.04 -4.69
N THR A 235 -21.50 -8.28 -4.18
CA THR A 235 -21.29 -7.37 -3.03
C THR A 235 -21.34 -8.06 -1.65
N ASP A 236 -21.31 -9.38 -1.60
CA ASP A 236 -21.51 -10.19 -0.40
C ASP A 236 -20.43 -11.28 -0.22
N PHE A 237 -19.33 -11.23 -0.98
CA PHE A 237 -18.23 -12.19 -0.77
C PHE A 237 -17.47 -12.00 0.56
N ASN A 238 -16.84 -13.09 1.04
CA ASN A 238 -15.95 -13.06 2.21
C ASN A 238 -14.60 -12.43 1.85
N GLU A 239 -14.47 -11.14 2.13
CA GLU A 239 -13.28 -10.35 1.82
C GLU A 239 -12.04 -10.80 2.59
N ASP A 240 -12.18 -11.13 3.88
CA ASP A 240 -11.05 -11.46 4.72
C ASP A 240 -10.37 -12.76 4.25
N LEU A 241 -11.18 -13.76 3.87
CA LEU A 241 -10.67 -15.01 3.30
C LEU A 241 -10.03 -14.77 1.93
N MET A 242 -10.70 -14.04 1.02
CA MET A 242 -10.19 -13.79 -0.33
C MET A 242 -8.91 -12.95 -0.32
N GLN A 243 -8.82 -11.94 0.54
CA GLN A 243 -7.60 -11.18 0.76
C GLN A 243 -6.49 -12.08 1.34
N SER A 244 -6.82 -12.95 2.29
CA SER A 244 -5.85 -13.89 2.87
C SER A 244 -5.28 -14.84 1.81
N PHE A 245 -6.09 -15.29 0.84
CA PHE A 245 -5.61 -16.09 -0.28
C PHE A 245 -4.58 -15.36 -1.14
N ALA A 246 -4.85 -14.11 -1.52
CA ALA A 246 -3.89 -13.31 -2.27
C ALA A 246 -2.59 -13.06 -1.47
N GLU A 247 -2.72 -12.71 -0.18
CA GLU A 247 -1.57 -12.45 0.70
C GLU A 247 -0.68 -13.69 0.89
N TYR A 248 -1.26 -14.82 1.28
CA TYR A 248 -0.51 -16.06 1.51
C TYR A 248 -0.08 -16.74 0.21
N GLY A 249 -0.83 -16.51 -0.87
CA GLY A 249 -0.57 -16.98 -2.23
C GLY A 249 0.40 -16.13 -3.04
N ALA A 250 0.84 -14.98 -2.49
CA ALA A 250 1.67 -13.98 -3.19
C ALA A 250 1.09 -13.46 -4.51
N GLY A 251 -0.25 -13.47 -4.64
CA GLY A 251 -0.95 -13.03 -5.83
C GLY A 251 -1.72 -11.72 -5.63
N ALA A 252 -2.54 -11.42 -6.64
CA ALA A 252 -3.37 -10.23 -6.67
C ALA A 252 -4.70 -10.44 -5.96
N TYR A 253 -5.19 -9.38 -5.31
CA TYR A 253 -6.56 -9.31 -4.80
C TYR A 253 -7.34 -8.28 -5.61
N GLY A 254 -8.57 -8.65 -5.98
CA GLY A 254 -9.50 -7.76 -6.66
C GLY A 254 -10.96 -8.17 -6.42
N PHE A 255 -11.88 -7.32 -6.84
CA PHE A 255 -13.31 -7.55 -6.72
C PHE A 255 -14.03 -7.26 -8.04
N LEU A 256 -14.99 -8.10 -8.40
CA LEU A 256 -15.79 -8.03 -9.61
C LEU A 256 -17.16 -7.40 -9.34
N GLU A 257 -17.27 -6.09 -9.57
CA GLU A 257 -18.56 -5.37 -9.74
C GLU A 257 -19.01 -5.39 -11.21
N ASP A 258 -18.05 -5.17 -12.12
CA ASP A 258 -18.22 -5.10 -13.58
C ASP A 258 -17.06 -5.83 -14.27
N ALA A 259 -17.37 -6.83 -15.09
CA ALA A 259 -16.40 -7.63 -15.84
C ALA A 259 -15.52 -6.81 -16.80
N ALA A 260 -15.98 -5.64 -17.28
CA ALA A 260 -15.16 -4.76 -18.11
C ALA A 260 -13.95 -4.20 -17.33
N GLN A 261 -14.12 -3.87 -16.05
CA GLN A 261 -13.04 -3.37 -15.20
C GLN A 261 -12.00 -4.47 -14.91
N LEU A 262 -12.46 -5.72 -14.84
CA LEU A 262 -11.61 -6.88 -14.55
C LEU A 262 -10.72 -7.29 -15.73
N ALA A 263 -11.08 -6.96 -16.98
CA ALA A 263 -10.22 -7.19 -18.13
C ALA A 263 -8.88 -6.44 -18.00
N THR A 264 -8.93 -5.19 -17.52
CA THR A 264 -7.73 -4.40 -17.22
C THR A 264 -6.91 -5.02 -16.10
N LEU A 265 -7.57 -5.57 -15.07
CA LEU A 265 -6.91 -6.32 -14.01
C LEU A 265 -6.16 -7.54 -14.58
N PHE A 266 -6.83 -8.39 -15.35
CA PHE A 266 -6.17 -9.56 -15.95
C PHE A 266 -5.03 -9.17 -16.87
N GLN A 267 -5.19 -8.11 -17.66
CA GLN A 267 -4.13 -7.64 -18.51
C GLN A 267 -2.90 -7.24 -17.69
N LYS A 268 -3.09 -6.46 -16.62
CA LYS A 268 -1.99 -6.04 -15.75
C LYS A 268 -1.39 -7.22 -14.99
N ASP A 269 -2.21 -8.12 -14.45
CA ASP A 269 -1.76 -9.33 -13.73
C ASP A 269 -0.98 -10.28 -14.65
N LEU A 270 -1.44 -10.51 -15.88
CA LEU A 270 -0.75 -11.34 -16.88
C LEU A 270 0.53 -10.68 -17.40
N GLN A 271 0.56 -9.36 -17.55
CA GLN A 271 1.77 -8.61 -17.92
C GLN A 271 2.82 -8.73 -16.81
N GLN A 272 2.42 -8.47 -15.56
CA GLN A 272 3.26 -8.63 -14.37
C GLN A 272 3.79 -10.08 -14.24
N ALA A 273 2.90 -11.05 -14.40
CA ALA A 273 3.26 -12.47 -14.36
C ALA A 273 4.43 -12.80 -15.28
N GLY A 274 4.37 -12.34 -16.53
CA GLY A 274 5.41 -12.63 -17.52
C GLY A 274 6.67 -11.78 -17.42
N THR A 275 6.71 -10.79 -16.51
CA THR A 275 7.90 -9.96 -16.21
C THR A 275 8.36 -10.11 -14.77
N THR A 276 8.01 -11.22 -14.10
CA THR A 276 8.46 -11.49 -12.72
C THR A 276 9.99 -11.50 -12.64
N VAL A 277 10.57 -10.69 -11.76
CA VAL A 277 12.02 -10.55 -11.56
C VAL A 277 12.51 -11.09 -10.21
N ALA A 278 11.61 -11.21 -9.22
CA ALA A 278 11.96 -11.73 -7.89
C ALA A 278 10.81 -12.55 -7.27
N ARG A 279 11.17 -13.62 -6.55
CA ARG A 279 10.23 -14.50 -5.84
C ARG A 279 10.60 -14.74 -4.39
N GLY A 280 9.59 -15.08 -3.59
CA GLY A 280 9.81 -15.47 -2.19
C GLY A 280 10.36 -14.31 -1.35
N VAL A 281 9.95 -13.09 -1.67
CA VAL A 281 10.52 -11.88 -1.08
C VAL A 281 10.14 -11.76 0.38
N THR A 282 11.15 -11.64 1.23
CA THR A 282 10.98 -11.49 2.68
C THR A 282 11.79 -10.30 3.18
N LEU A 283 11.12 -9.39 3.89
CA LEU A 283 11.74 -8.27 4.59
C LEU A 283 11.77 -8.57 6.09
N THR A 284 12.95 -8.58 6.69
CA THR A 284 13.14 -8.81 8.12
C THR A 284 13.70 -7.57 8.79
N PHE A 285 13.05 -7.14 9.87
CA PHE A 285 13.50 -6.10 10.78
C PHE A 285 14.14 -6.74 12.00
N THR A 286 15.37 -6.36 12.35
CA THR A 286 15.96 -6.65 13.65
C THR A 286 15.94 -5.37 14.47
N LEU A 287 15.18 -5.38 15.56
CA LEU A 287 14.98 -4.24 16.45
C LEU A 287 16.12 -4.22 17.49
N PRO A 288 16.95 -3.17 17.52
CA PRO A 288 17.97 -3.01 18.55
C PRO A 288 17.34 -2.69 19.92
N PRO A 289 18.08 -2.88 21.03
CA PRO A 289 17.64 -2.41 22.34
C PRO A 289 17.23 -0.93 22.32
N GLY A 290 16.13 -0.59 22.99
CA GLY A 290 15.55 0.75 22.96
C GLY A 290 14.64 1.03 21.76
N THR A 291 14.47 0.08 20.84
CA THR A 291 13.45 0.18 19.78
C THR A 291 12.41 -0.94 19.93
N SER A 292 11.13 -0.58 19.83
CA SER A 292 10.02 -1.55 19.76
C SER A 292 9.12 -1.29 18.55
N LEU A 293 8.54 -2.37 18.01
CA LEU A 293 7.54 -2.27 16.96
C LEU A 293 6.21 -1.87 17.58
N GLY A 294 5.59 -0.82 17.03
CA GLY A 294 4.18 -0.54 17.22
C GLY A 294 3.34 -1.44 16.33
N GLU A 295 3.50 -1.29 15.01
CA GLU A 295 2.84 -2.15 14.01
C GLU A 295 3.52 -2.03 12.63
N VAL A 296 3.30 -3.03 11.77
CA VAL A 296 3.54 -2.91 10.32
C VAL A 296 2.20 -2.62 9.66
N LEU A 297 2.12 -1.49 8.96
CA LEU A 297 0.88 -1.00 8.37
C LEU A 297 0.65 -1.70 7.03
N GLY A 298 -0.49 -2.38 6.90
CA GLY A 298 -0.97 -2.96 5.64
C GLY A 298 -0.40 -4.32 5.25
N TYR A 299 0.63 -4.79 5.93
CA TYR A 299 1.17 -6.14 5.74
C TYR A 299 1.07 -6.93 7.05
N ARG A 300 0.73 -8.21 6.95
CA ARG A 300 0.84 -9.11 8.09
C ARG A 300 2.33 -9.31 8.41
N ALA A 301 2.68 -9.04 9.66
CA ALA A 301 4.01 -9.27 10.19
C ALA A 301 3.95 -10.31 11.31
N SER A 302 4.97 -11.16 11.40
CA SER A 302 5.17 -12.05 12.53
C SER A 302 6.41 -11.63 13.30
N GLN A 303 6.35 -11.61 14.63
CA GLN A 303 7.48 -11.22 15.46
C GLN A 303 7.93 -12.38 16.33
N SER A 304 9.23 -12.64 16.33
CA SER A 304 9.89 -13.60 17.21
C SER A 304 11.06 -12.92 17.91
N GLY A 305 10.88 -12.61 19.20
CA GLY A 305 11.83 -11.79 19.96
C GLY A 305 11.96 -10.39 19.35
N ASN A 306 13.18 -10.03 18.93
CA ASN A 306 13.47 -8.75 18.29
C ASN A 306 13.47 -8.79 16.77
N GLN A 307 13.17 -9.95 16.16
CA GLN A 307 13.04 -10.08 14.71
C GLN A 307 11.58 -10.03 14.30
N VAL A 308 11.28 -9.18 13.32
CA VAL A 308 9.96 -9.03 12.71
C VAL A 308 10.10 -9.43 11.25
N HIS A 309 9.27 -10.37 10.80
CA HIS A 309 9.27 -10.89 9.44
C HIS A 309 8.01 -10.42 8.70
N VAL A 310 8.22 -9.81 7.54
CA VAL A 310 7.18 -9.37 6.61
C VAL A 310 7.35 -10.13 5.31
N ALA A 311 6.38 -10.99 4.98
CA ALA A 311 6.34 -11.67 3.69
C ALA A 311 5.71 -10.73 2.65
N LEU A 312 6.38 -10.57 1.51
CA LEU A 312 5.96 -9.70 0.42
C LEU A 312 5.50 -10.55 -0.79
N PRO A 313 4.74 -9.96 -1.73
CA PRO A 313 4.41 -10.63 -3.00
C PRO A 313 5.67 -10.87 -3.84
N ASP A 314 5.50 -11.62 -4.93
CA ASP A 314 6.50 -11.66 -5.99
C ASP A 314 6.53 -10.31 -6.72
N PHE A 315 7.70 -9.94 -7.26
CA PHE A 315 7.89 -8.64 -7.91
C PHE A 315 8.09 -8.80 -9.40
N SER A 316 7.37 -7.98 -10.15
CA SER A 316 7.51 -7.82 -11.59
C SER A 316 8.42 -6.64 -11.92
N ALA A 317 8.90 -6.57 -13.16
CA ALA A 317 9.68 -5.43 -13.63
C ALA A 317 8.92 -4.11 -13.39
N GLY A 318 9.59 -3.12 -12.79
CA GLY A 318 9.02 -1.81 -12.45
C GLY A 318 7.99 -1.82 -11.30
N GLN A 319 7.63 -2.99 -10.75
CA GLN A 319 6.67 -3.07 -9.66
C GLN A 319 7.24 -2.42 -8.40
N LEU A 320 6.47 -1.50 -7.81
CA LEU A 320 6.77 -0.87 -6.53
C LEU A 320 5.83 -1.43 -5.45
N GLU A 321 6.41 -1.86 -4.34
CA GLU A 321 5.68 -2.10 -3.10
C GLU A 321 6.31 -1.30 -1.97
N ARG A 322 5.49 -0.82 -1.05
CA ARG A 322 5.92 -0.04 0.10
C ARG A 322 5.47 -0.67 1.40
N VAL A 323 6.41 -0.84 2.33
CA VAL A 323 6.13 -1.24 3.71
C VAL A 323 6.34 -0.05 4.62
N VAL A 324 5.42 0.19 5.55
CA VAL A 324 5.53 1.23 6.57
C VAL A 324 5.46 0.58 7.95
N ALA A 325 6.48 0.81 8.78
CA ALA A 325 6.52 0.35 10.17
C ALA A 325 6.46 1.53 11.13
N ARG A 326 5.55 1.47 12.10
CA ARG A 326 5.49 2.40 13.23
C ARG A 326 6.39 1.87 14.34
N LEU A 327 7.36 2.66 14.77
CA LEU A 327 8.38 2.27 15.74
C LEU A 327 8.38 3.25 16.91
N ASN A 328 8.62 2.74 18.12
CA ASN A 328 8.96 3.55 19.27
C ASN A 328 10.46 3.43 19.50
N VAL A 329 11.16 4.56 19.56
CA VAL A 329 12.62 4.64 19.74
C VAL A 329 12.92 5.47 20.98
N THR A 330 13.72 4.90 21.88
CA THR A 330 14.21 5.58 23.08
C THR A 330 15.63 6.09 22.83
N GLY A 331 15.82 7.40 22.97
CA GLY A 331 17.13 8.05 22.92
C GLY A 331 17.53 8.59 24.29
N ASP A 332 18.68 8.20 24.81
CA ASP A 332 19.09 8.59 26.17
C ASP A 332 19.98 9.84 26.17
N THR A 333 21.02 9.84 25.33
CA THR A 333 22.09 10.85 25.40
C THR A 333 22.04 11.79 24.19
N VAL A 334 21.93 13.10 24.42
CA VAL A 334 21.97 14.11 23.34
C VAL A 334 23.26 13.97 22.51
N GLY A 335 23.13 14.00 21.20
CA GLY A 335 24.21 13.80 20.23
C GLY A 335 24.52 12.33 19.91
N GLN A 336 23.93 11.37 20.64
CA GLN A 336 24.09 9.95 20.37
C GLN A 336 23.39 9.57 19.06
N THR A 337 24.06 8.74 18.25
CA THR A 337 23.40 8.01 17.16
C THR A 337 22.75 6.74 17.71
N VAL A 338 21.44 6.64 17.57
CA VAL A 338 20.63 5.47 17.94
C VAL A 338 20.38 4.63 16.69
N ARG A 339 20.70 3.34 16.77
CA ARG A 339 20.30 2.37 15.74
C ARG A 339 18.82 2.08 15.92
N VAL A 340 18.04 2.37 14.88
CA VAL A 340 16.57 2.24 14.91
C VAL A 340 16.16 0.86 14.43
N VAL A 341 16.66 0.42 13.28
CA VAL A 341 16.32 -0.89 12.74
C VAL A 341 17.43 -1.38 11.81
N ASP A 342 17.75 -2.67 11.92
CA ASP A 342 18.57 -3.38 10.96
C ASP A 342 17.67 -4.20 10.03
N LEU A 343 17.88 -4.06 8.73
CA LEU A 343 17.06 -4.64 7.68
C LEU A 343 17.79 -5.79 7.02
N LYS A 344 17.06 -6.86 6.71
CA LYS A 344 17.49 -7.91 5.80
C LYS A 344 16.39 -8.16 4.76
N LEU A 345 16.73 -7.98 3.50
CA LEU A 345 15.89 -8.35 2.36
C LEU A 345 16.43 -9.64 1.76
N ALA A 346 15.62 -10.69 1.68
CA ALA A 346 15.98 -11.98 1.07
C ALA A 346 14.98 -12.40 0.00
N TYR A 347 15.45 -12.88 -1.14
CA TYR A 347 14.62 -13.31 -2.27
C TYR A 347 15.38 -14.18 -3.27
N THR A 348 14.64 -14.86 -4.14
CA THR A 348 15.18 -15.50 -5.35
C THR A 348 15.15 -14.51 -6.50
N ASP A 349 16.32 -14.14 -7.03
CA ASP A 349 16.46 -13.30 -8.22
C ASP A 349 16.31 -14.18 -9.46
N LEU A 350 15.22 -13.96 -10.22
CA LEU A 350 14.93 -14.75 -11.42
C LEU A 350 15.74 -14.31 -12.65
N ILE A 351 16.31 -13.10 -12.64
CA ILE A 351 17.18 -12.62 -13.73
C ILE A 351 18.54 -13.31 -13.64
N ARG A 352 19.02 -13.52 -12.41
CA ARG A 352 20.34 -14.12 -12.14
C ARG A 352 20.30 -15.61 -11.79
N ASP A 353 19.10 -16.16 -11.60
CA ASP A 353 18.86 -17.51 -11.10
C ASP A 353 19.64 -17.80 -9.80
N ALA A 354 19.52 -16.88 -8.82
CA ALA A 354 20.32 -16.92 -7.60
C ALA A 354 19.54 -16.44 -6.37
N GLN A 355 19.92 -16.94 -5.19
CA GLN A 355 19.47 -16.35 -3.92
C GLN A 355 20.21 -15.05 -3.65
N VAL A 356 19.47 -14.01 -3.30
CA VAL A 356 20.01 -12.69 -2.97
C VAL A 356 19.61 -12.33 -1.55
N ALA A 357 20.57 -11.77 -0.80
CA ALA A 357 20.33 -11.19 0.51
C ALA A 357 21.03 -9.82 0.62
N ASN A 358 20.25 -8.79 0.89
CA ASN A 358 20.73 -7.43 1.12
C ASN A 358 20.49 -7.03 2.57
N ALA A 359 21.38 -6.20 3.13
CA ALA A 359 21.22 -5.67 4.46
C ALA A 359 21.42 -4.14 4.47
N ALA A 360 20.69 -3.47 5.35
CA ALA A 360 20.81 -2.03 5.57
C ALA A 360 20.51 -1.70 7.03
N SER A 361 20.96 -0.56 7.52
CA SER A 361 20.70 -0.11 8.89
C SER A 361 20.20 1.33 8.86
N LEU A 362 19.13 1.61 9.59
CA LEU A 362 18.61 2.95 9.79
C LEU A 362 18.98 3.45 11.18
N THR A 363 19.40 4.71 11.24
CA THR A 363 19.84 5.38 12.48
C THR A 363 19.19 6.74 12.62
N SER A 364 18.96 7.16 13.85
CA SER A 364 18.51 8.51 14.21
C SER A 364 19.50 9.16 15.17
N VAL A 365 19.48 10.48 15.30
CA VAL A 365 20.34 11.23 16.22
C VAL A 365 19.51 11.85 17.33
N VAL A 366 19.91 11.65 18.58
CA VAL A 366 19.22 12.25 19.73
C VAL A 366 19.54 13.74 19.83
N THR A 367 18.53 14.59 19.98
CA THR A 367 18.70 16.04 20.17
C THR A 367 17.76 16.54 21.27
N ASN A 368 18.12 17.62 21.96
CA ASN A 368 17.17 18.33 22.84
C ASN A 368 16.51 19.53 22.14
N ARG A 369 16.87 19.80 20.88
CA ARG A 369 16.37 20.92 20.09
C ARG A 369 15.12 20.53 19.31
N ARG A 370 13.96 20.93 19.81
CA ARG A 370 12.66 20.59 19.21
C ARG A 370 12.51 21.14 17.79
N GLU A 371 13.08 22.32 17.54
CA GLU A 371 13.12 22.94 16.22
C GLU A 371 13.85 22.09 15.18
N GLU A 372 14.89 21.34 15.58
CA GLU A 372 15.59 20.44 14.67
C GLU A 372 14.77 19.21 14.33
N VAL A 373 14.11 18.63 15.33
CA VAL A 373 13.23 17.47 15.13
C VAL A 373 12.13 17.81 14.12
N LEU A 374 11.51 18.99 14.23
CA LEU A 374 10.44 19.43 13.33
C LEU A 374 10.97 19.83 11.94
N ALA A 375 12.04 20.62 11.88
CA ALA A 375 12.54 21.16 10.60
C ALA A 375 13.25 20.11 9.73
N ARG A 376 13.67 18.98 10.32
CA ARG A 376 14.44 17.93 9.62
C ARG A 376 13.65 16.66 9.37
N GLN A 377 12.34 16.66 9.57
CA GLN A 377 11.52 15.50 9.21
C GLN A 377 11.67 15.16 7.73
N ASP A 378 11.68 13.85 7.43
CA ASP A 378 11.70 13.38 6.05
C ASP A 378 10.32 13.54 5.43
N ARG A 379 10.23 14.39 4.40
CA ARG A 379 8.94 14.76 3.78
C ARG A 379 8.22 13.55 3.19
N GLU A 380 8.93 12.66 2.51
CA GLU A 380 8.32 11.50 1.86
C GLU A 380 7.85 10.48 2.88
N ALA A 381 8.69 10.14 3.87
CA ALA A 381 8.34 9.21 4.92
C ALA A 381 7.15 9.71 5.75
N THR A 382 7.04 11.01 6.01
CA THR A 382 5.89 11.60 6.69
C THR A 382 4.61 11.48 5.86
N VAL A 383 4.64 11.77 4.55
CA VAL A 383 3.47 11.59 3.67
C VAL A 383 3.05 10.11 3.61
N TYR A 384 4.02 9.20 3.48
CA TYR A 384 3.72 7.77 3.41
C TYR A 384 3.19 7.22 4.72
N ALA A 385 3.69 7.69 5.86
CA ALA A 385 3.13 7.39 7.17
C ALA A 385 1.69 7.89 7.31
N ALA A 386 1.40 9.11 6.85
CA ALA A 386 0.04 9.65 6.86
C ALA A 386 -0.91 8.82 5.99
N ARG A 387 -0.50 8.42 4.78
CA ARG A 387 -1.29 7.52 3.90
C ARG A 387 -1.56 6.16 4.54
N ALA A 388 -0.53 5.54 5.12
CA ALA A 388 -0.67 4.23 5.75
C ALA A 388 -1.54 4.29 7.02
N ARG A 389 -1.42 5.34 7.85
CA ARG A 389 -2.31 5.56 9.00
C ARG A 389 -3.75 5.88 8.56
N SER A 390 -3.89 6.66 7.49
CA SER A 390 -5.19 6.98 6.88
C SER A 390 -5.90 5.71 6.41
N ALA A 391 -5.17 4.78 5.80
CA ALA A 391 -5.67 3.47 5.40
C ALA A 391 -6.21 2.64 6.58
N VAL A 392 -5.52 2.63 7.74
CA VAL A 392 -6.04 1.97 8.96
C VAL A 392 -7.39 2.55 9.37
N ASN A 393 -7.50 3.87 9.38
CA ASN A 393 -8.75 4.54 9.72
C ASN A 393 -9.83 4.31 8.65
N MET A 394 -9.48 4.23 7.36
CA MET A 394 -10.43 3.86 6.30
C MET A 394 -10.96 2.44 6.49
N GLN A 395 -10.13 1.48 6.91
CA GLN A 395 -10.56 0.12 7.21
C GLN A 395 -11.53 0.11 8.40
N LYS A 396 -11.21 0.83 9.49
CA LYS A 396 -12.11 1.00 10.64
C LYS A 396 -13.41 1.72 10.26
N ALA A 397 -13.33 2.70 9.37
CA ALA A 397 -14.50 3.40 8.85
C ALA A 397 -15.39 2.48 8.02
N ALA A 398 -14.80 1.64 7.17
CA ALA A 398 -15.51 0.67 6.36
C ALA A 398 -16.18 -0.41 7.26
N GLU A 399 -15.48 -0.89 8.28
CA GLU A 399 -16.03 -1.82 9.28
C GLU A 399 -17.22 -1.20 10.04
N ALA A 400 -17.04 -0.01 10.62
CA ALA A 400 -18.11 0.72 11.30
C ALA A 400 -19.31 0.98 10.38
N LEU A 401 -19.07 1.36 9.12
CA LEU A 401 -20.14 1.57 8.13
C LEU A 401 -20.87 0.26 7.82
N SER A 402 -20.16 -0.88 7.70
CA SER A 402 -20.77 -2.18 7.45
C SER A 402 -21.74 -2.57 8.57
N GLU A 403 -21.38 -2.26 9.82
CA GLU A 403 -22.19 -2.49 11.02
C GLU A 403 -23.26 -1.42 11.26
N GLY A 404 -23.43 -0.46 10.34
CA GLY A 404 -24.44 0.59 10.42
C GLY A 404 -24.09 1.78 11.32
N ARG A 405 -22.87 1.80 11.89
CA ARG A 405 -22.36 2.90 12.73
C ARG A 405 -21.76 4.02 11.87
N LYS A 406 -22.63 4.71 11.12
CA LYS A 406 -22.24 5.77 10.16
C LYS A 406 -21.48 6.94 10.81
N ASP A 407 -21.87 7.37 12.01
CA ASP A 407 -21.21 8.48 12.70
C ASP A 407 -19.80 8.13 13.17
N GLU A 408 -19.59 6.90 13.65
CA GLU A 408 -18.26 6.40 13.99
C GLU A 408 -17.38 6.28 12.74
N ALA A 409 -17.94 5.79 11.63
CA ALA A 409 -17.25 5.71 10.35
C ALA A 409 -16.74 7.09 9.88
N LYS A 410 -17.57 8.13 10.00
CA LYS A 410 -17.19 9.50 9.69
C LYS A 410 -16.09 10.02 10.61
N LEU A 411 -16.13 9.69 11.89
CA LEU A 411 -15.11 10.13 12.84
C LEU A 411 -13.71 9.60 12.45
N TYR A 412 -13.62 8.35 11.99
CA TYR A 412 -12.35 7.81 11.47
C TYR A 412 -11.86 8.58 10.24
N LEU A 413 -12.75 8.89 9.30
CA LEU A 413 -12.39 9.68 8.12
C LEU A 413 -12.00 11.12 8.51
N GLN A 414 -12.70 11.76 9.45
CA GLN A 414 -12.31 13.08 9.94
C GLN A 414 -10.93 13.09 10.61
N ARG A 415 -10.55 12.02 11.33
CA ARG A 415 -9.20 11.86 11.88
C ARG A 415 -8.13 11.83 10.78
N ASN A 416 -8.44 11.33 9.58
CA ASN A 416 -7.50 11.33 8.47
C ASN A 416 -7.19 12.74 7.95
N GLN A 417 -8.14 13.67 8.07
CA GLN A 417 -7.90 15.07 7.69
C GLN A 417 -6.74 15.65 8.49
N ALA A 418 -6.73 15.43 9.82
CA ALA A 418 -5.64 15.85 10.69
C ALA A 418 -4.30 15.21 10.30
N LEU A 419 -4.29 13.92 9.90
CA LEU A 419 -3.08 13.25 9.43
C LEU A 419 -2.48 13.92 8.20
N PHE A 420 -3.32 14.28 7.23
CA PHE A 420 -2.86 14.95 6.02
C PHE A 420 -2.52 16.41 6.24
N ASP A 421 -3.17 17.10 7.17
CA ASP A 421 -2.80 18.46 7.57
C ASP A 421 -1.41 18.48 8.25
N GLU A 422 -1.14 17.51 9.14
CA GLU A 422 0.18 17.30 9.75
C GLU A 422 1.25 17.03 8.68
N ALA A 423 0.97 16.14 7.72
CA ALA A 423 1.90 15.86 6.63
C ALA A 423 2.11 17.09 5.72
N SER A 424 1.04 17.81 5.39
CA SER A 424 1.07 19.04 4.59
C SER A 424 1.96 20.11 5.21
N ALA A 425 1.96 20.25 6.55
CA ALA A 425 2.84 21.17 7.25
C ALA A 425 4.33 20.88 7.04
N VAL A 426 4.68 19.62 6.72
CA VAL A 426 6.06 19.14 6.54
C VAL A 426 6.46 19.09 5.07
N SER A 427 5.59 18.55 4.22
CA SER A 427 5.86 18.28 2.80
C SER A 427 5.31 19.34 1.84
N GLY A 428 4.47 20.25 2.33
CA GLY A 428 3.68 21.17 1.51
C GLY A 428 2.36 20.56 1.04
N SER A 429 1.37 21.43 0.80
CA SER A 429 -0.01 21.04 0.47
C SER A 429 -0.14 20.21 -0.81
N ALA A 430 0.69 20.50 -1.83
CA ALA A 430 0.66 19.77 -3.09
C ALA A 430 0.96 18.27 -2.93
N ALA A 431 1.71 17.86 -1.89
CA ALA A 431 2.11 16.47 -1.69
C ALA A 431 0.95 15.56 -1.21
N VAL A 432 -0.10 16.16 -0.63
CA VAL A 432 -1.26 15.44 -0.05
C VAL A 432 -2.60 15.87 -0.65
N ALA A 433 -2.60 16.81 -1.60
CA ALA A 433 -3.84 17.38 -2.14
C ALA A 433 -4.77 16.33 -2.76
N ALA A 434 -4.21 15.35 -3.48
CA ALA A 434 -4.98 14.26 -4.06
C ALA A 434 -5.59 13.37 -2.96
N ASP A 435 -4.82 13.07 -1.90
CA ASP A 435 -5.28 12.26 -0.78
C ASP A 435 -6.43 12.95 -0.04
N GLN A 436 -6.33 14.27 0.20
CA GLN A 436 -7.36 15.07 0.85
C GLN A 436 -8.64 15.16 -0.01
N ALA A 437 -8.50 15.39 -1.32
CA ALA A 437 -9.64 15.43 -2.23
C ALA A 437 -10.36 14.09 -2.31
N GLU A 438 -9.61 12.99 -2.37
CA GLU A 438 -10.19 11.64 -2.36
C GLU A 438 -10.91 11.35 -1.05
N GLN A 439 -10.33 11.71 0.09
CA GLN A 439 -10.95 11.50 1.38
C GLN A 439 -12.26 12.29 1.54
N GLN A 440 -12.30 13.51 1.02
CA GLN A 440 -13.54 14.30 0.99
C GLN A 440 -14.61 13.60 0.13
N ALA A 441 -14.24 13.07 -1.03
CA ALA A 441 -15.17 12.33 -1.87
C ALA A 441 -15.71 11.06 -1.17
N VAL A 442 -14.90 10.35 -0.37
CA VAL A 442 -15.35 9.19 0.42
C VAL A 442 -16.30 9.62 1.54
N LEU A 443 -16.01 10.72 2.24
CA LEU A 443 -16.91 11.30 3.24
C LEU A 443 -18.28 11.64 2.64
N ASP A 444 -18.29 12.33 1.49
CA ASP A 444 -19.52 12.69 0.78
C ASP A 444 -20.28 11.45 0.31
N ALA A 445 -19.57 10.42 -0.16
CA ALA A 445 -20.18 9.15 -0.54
C ALA A 445 -20.81 8.44 0.65
N TYR A 446 -20.17 8.46 1.83
CA TYR A 446 -20.73 7.89 3.05
C TYR A 446 -22.00 8.63 3.47
N ASP A 447 -22.05 9.94 3.27
CA ASP A 447 -23.24 10.76 3.52
C ASP A 447 -24.42 10.37 2.62
N ASN A 448 -24.16 10.14 1.35
CA ASN A 448 -25.18 9.85 0.34
C ASN A 448 -25.52 8.35 0.19
N ALA A 449 -24.82 7.47 0.91
CA ALA A 449 -25.05 6.03 0.86
C ALA A 449 -26.42 5.66 1.46
N GLU A 450 -27.41 5.44 0.60
CA GLU A 450 -28.74 4.94 0.99
C GLU A 450 -28.92 3.47 0.60
N GLY A 451 -29.41 2.66 1.54
CA GLY A 451 -29.66 1.23 1.34
C GLY A 451 -28.46 0.31 1.64
N GLU A 452 -28.76 -0.98 1.84
CA GLU A 452 -27.78 -2.02 2.17
C GLU A 452 -26.70 -2.20 1.09
N GLU A 453 -27.10 -2.23 -0.18
CA GLU A 453 -26.22 -2.54 -1.30
C GLU A 453 -25.21 -1.43 -1.58
N ALA A 454 -25.65 -0.17 -1.57
CA ALA A 454 -24.77 1.00 -1.72
C ALA A 454 -23.73 1.06 -0.60
N ARG A 455 -24.13 0.77 0.66
CA ARG A 455 -23.18 0.69 1.79
C ARG A 455 -22.16 -0.42 1.56
N ARG A 456 -22.58 -1.63 1.16
CA ARG A 456 -21.66 -2.75 0.94
C ARG A 456 -20.64 -2.48 -0.17
N SER A 457 -21.08 -1.90 -1.29
CA SER A 457 -20.17 -1.49 -2.38
C SER A 457 -19.17 -0.43 -1.89
N LEU A 458 -19.61 0.59 -1.16
CA LEU A 458 -18.71 1.61 -0.62
C LEU A 458 -17.71 1.05 0.40
N VAL A 459 -18.13 0.15 1.28
CA VAL A 459 -17.24 -0.55 2.23
C VAL A 459 -16.12 -1.28 1.48
N LYS A 460 -16.46 -1.99 0.40
CA LYS A 460 -15.50 -2.71 -0.46
C LYS A 460 -14.52 -1.78 -1.13
N GLN A 461 -15.03 -0.73 -1.77
CA GLN A 461 -14.20 0.26 -2.44
C GLN A 461 -13.25 0.94 -1.45
N SER A 462 -13.72 1.29 -0.25
CA SER A 462 -12.90 1.85 0.82
C SER A 462 -11.81 0.89 1.29
N LYS A 463 -12.09 -0.40 1.42
CA LYS A 463 -11.09 -1.42 1.79
C LYS A 463 -10.02 -1.61 0.70
N VAL A 464 -10.41 -1.69 -0.57
CA VAL A 464 -9.45 -1.78 -1.70
C VAL A 464 -8.57 -0.53 -1.76
N LYS A 465 -9.15 0.65 -1.56
CA LYS A 465 -8.40 1.91 -1.48
C LYS A 465 -7.42 1.90 -0.31
N ALA A 466 -7.84 1.44 0.87
CA ALA A 466 -6.97 1.32 2.04
C ALA A 466 -5.74 0.44 1.72
N LEU A 467 -5.91 -0.69 1.03
CA LEU A 467 -4.81 -1.55 0.58
C LEU A 467 -3.79 -0.82 -0.31
N LYS A 468 -4.25 0.00 -1.26
CA LYS A 468 -3.35 0.83 -2.08
C LYS A 468 -2.62 1.88 -1.24
N SER A 469 -3.33 2.55 -0.33
CA SER A 469 -2.77 3.56 0.59
C SER A 469 -1.79 2.98 1.62
N PHE A 470 -1.91 1.69 1.93
CA PHE A 470 -0.92 0.95 2.72
C PHE A 470 0.40 0.69 2.00
N GLY A 471 0.45 0.92 0.68
CA GLY A 471 1.64 0.68 -0.13
C GLY A 471 1.61 -0.61 -0.94
N LYS A 472 0.46 -1.32 -1.01
CA LYS A 472 0.26 -2.48 -1.90
C LYS A 472 -0.04 -2.06 -3.35
N LEU A 473 0.87 -1.30 -3.96
CA LEU A 473 0.63 -0.55 -5.20
C LEU A 473 0.65 -1.45 -6.44
N GLY A 474 1.44 -2.52 -6.40
CA GLY A 474 1.61 -3.46 -7.50
C GLY A 474 0.70 -4.68 -7.42
N SER A 475 0.23 -5.06 -6.23
CA SER A 475 -0.53 -6.30 -6.00
C SER A 475 -2.02 -6.11 -5.70
N THR A 476 -2.52 -4.86 -5.65
CA THR A 476 -3.94 -4.55 -5.35
C THR A 476 -4.59 -3.80 -6.49
N TYR A 477 -5.81 -4.20 -6.85
CA TYR A 477 -6.48 -3.76 -8.06
C TYR A 477 -7.89 -3.26 -7.85
#